data_AF-A0A7X9FGY9-F1
#
_entry.id   AF-A0A7X9FGY9-F1
#
_cell.length_a   1.000
_cell.length_b   1.000
_cell.length_c   1.000
_cell.angle_alpha   90.00
_cell.angle_beta   90.00
_cell.angle_gamma   90.00
#
_symmetry.space_group_name_H-M   'P 1'
#
loop_
_entity.id
_entity.type
_entity.pdbx_description
1 polymer ?
#
loop_
_entity_poly.entity_id
_entity_poly.type
_entity_poly.pdbx_seq_one_letter_code
_entity_poly.pdbx_strand_id
1 'polypeptide(L)'
;MEEKERAFDLFSDTPTTVAVLGGSGFIGSHLVLNLLHMGYRLRLLVNRTNPDLVSPTGRIETVRGSIENEPALKDCFAGCQVVYHLVGLIAETRTKTFQKTVVQGTERVVAAARATGVGKIIYLSALGAGPDQPSRYYRSKFAAERAVMASGLDYTIFRPSIVFGPEDKFINMLAGMIRRSPVIPVIGDGRYRLQPVYVEELCTVMARAAREPVTSGRTYEIGGPEPLTYLQILDIIKRVLNKKRMTVHVPVWMARMGARVLELFLKPAPLTRDQIAMLAAGSTCDQTIAEREFDLRFLPLEQQLRKYMGTR
;
A
#
# COMPACT_ATOMS: atom_id res chain seq x y z
N MET A 1 36.34 -18.38 -6.17
CA MET A 1 36.30 -17.05 -6.85
C MET A 1 35.40 -17.15 -8.07
N GLU A 2 34.23 -17.79 -7.91
CA GLU A 2 33.38 -18.27 -9.02
C GLU A 2 31.89 -18.08 -8.70
N GLU A 3 31.55 -17.30 -7.66
CA GLU A 3 30.20 -17.26 -7.09
C GLU A 3 29.52 -15.88 -7.23
N LYS A 4 30.02 -15.02 -8.13
CA LYS A 4 29.49 -13.66 -8.33
C LYS A 4 28.95 -13.34 -9.73
N GLU A 5 28.89 -14.33 -10.63
CA GLU A 5 28.33 -14.16 -11.99
C GLU A 5 27.02 -14.93 -12.19
N ARG A 6 26.00 -14.60 -11.37
CA ARG A 6 24.62 -14.59 -11.88
C ARG A 6 24.19 -13.14 -12.07
N ALA A 7 24.90 -12.46 -12.96
CA ALA A 7 24.34 -11.28 -13.59
C ALA A 7 23.06 -11.73 -14.31
N PHE A 8 21.96 -11.04 -14.03
CA PHE A 8 20.68 -11.18 -14.71
C PHE A 8 20.94 -11.27 -16.22
N ASP A 9 20.66 -12.42 -16.81
CA ASP A 9 20.84 -12.63 -18.24
C ASP A 9 19.83 -11.74 -18.98
N LEU A 10 20.31 -10.59 -19.44
CA LEU A 10 19.55 -9.52 -20.10
C LEU A 10 19.09 -9.90 -21.53
N PHE A 11 19.32 -11.16 -21.94
CA PHE A 11 19.02 -11.68 -23.27
C PHE A 11 18.10 -12.90 -23.29
N SER A 12 17.29 -13.14 -22.25
CA SER A 12 16.20 -14.12 -22.39
C SER A 12 15.06 -13.54 -23.23
N ASP A 13 14.81 -14.11 -24.42
CA ASP A 13 13.65 -13.81 -25.29
C ASP A 13 12.28 -14.05 -24.62
N THR A 14 12.27 -14.57 -23.40
CA THR A 14 11.07 -14.78 -22.59
C THR A 14 10.88 -13.64 -21.59
N PRO A 15 9.70 -12.98 -21.57
CA PRO A 15 9.45 -11.91 -20.63
C PRO A 15 9.47 -12.45 -19.19
N THR A 16 10.19 -11.76 -18.30
CA THR A 16 10.25 -12.07 -16.87
C THR A 16 8.83 -12.19 -16.30
N THR A 17 8.58 -13.26 -15.54
CA THR A 17 7.27 -13.53 -14.93
C THR A 17 7.31 -13.12 -13.46
N VAL A 18 6.37 -12.26 -13.04
CA VAL A 18 6.28 -11.78 -11.67
C VAL A 18 4.94 -12.16 -11.05
N ALA A 19 4.98 -12.58 -9.79
CA ALA A 19 3.77 -12.86 -9.03
C ALA A 19 3.29 -11.59 -8.29
N VAL A 20 1.99 -11.33 -8.28
CA VAL A 20 1.41 -10.21 -7.52
C VAL A 20 0.30 -10.72 -6.62
N LEU A 21 0.50 -10.56 -5.32
CA LEU A 21 -0.51 -10.81 -4.30
C LEU A 21 -1.24 -9.52 -3.98
N GLY A 22 -2.56 -9.52 -4.08
CA GLY A 22 -3.37 -8.31 -3.89
C GLY A 22 -3.48 -7.43 -5.14
N GLY A 23 -3.20 -7.98 -6.33
CA GLY A 23 -3.28 -7.27 -7.61
C GLY A 23 -4.69 -6.74 -7.98
N SER A 24 -5.74 -7.25 -7.35
CA SER A 24 -7.12 -6.77 -7.53
C SER A 24 -7.53 -5.68 -6.52
N GLY A 25 -6.64 -5.29 -5.61
CA GLY A 25 -6.88 -4.20 -4.65
C GLY A 25 -6.47 -2.85 -5.21
N PHE A 26 -6.79 -1.76 -4.50
CA PHE A 26 -6.50 -0.38 -4.92
C PHE A 26 -5.06 -0.20 -5.45
N ILE A 27 -4.04 -0.39 -4.62
CA ILE A 27 -2.64 -0.22 -5.05
C ILE A 27 -2.24 -1.28 -6.08
N GLY A 28 -2.74 -2.52 -5.91
CA GLY A 28 -2.39 -3.64 -6.77
C GLY A 28 -2.85 -3.47 -8.21
N SER A 29 -4.03 -2.89 -8.46
CA SER A 29 -4.53 -2.69 -9.83
C SER A 29 -3.67 -1.69 -10.60
N HIS A 30 -3.20 -0.63 -9.93
CA HIS A 30 -2.27 0.33 -10.53
C HIS A 30 -0.88 -0.31 -10.76
N LEU A 31 -0.38 -1.09 -9.80
CA LEU A 31 0.89 -1.79 -9.96
C LEU A 31 0.86 -2.79 -11.13
N VAL A 32 -0.24 -3.55 -11.27
CA VAL A 32 -0.44 -4.49 -12.38
C VAL A 32 -0.32 -3.77 -13.73
N LEU A 33 -0.94 -2.60 -13.89
CA LEU A 33 -0.82 -1.80 -15.12
C LEU A 33 0.62 -1.34 -15.37
N ASN A 34 1.29 -0.83 -14.32
CA ASN A 34 2.69 -0.39 -14.42
C ASN A 34 3.62 -1.55 -14.86
N LEU A 35 3.45 -2.74 -14.28
CA LEU A 35 4.25 -3.92 -14.66
C LEU A 35 3.96 -4.39 -16.09
N LEU A 36 2.70 -4.36 -16.55
CA LEU A 36 2.36 -4.69 -17.94
C LEU A 36 2.97 -3.71 -18.95
N HIS A 37 3.00 -2.41 -18.62
CA HIS A 37 3.66 -1.39 -19.43
C HIS A 37 5.18 -1.60 -19.50
N MET A 38 5.80 -2.13 -18.44
CA MET A 38 7.22 -2.50 -18.43
C MET A 38 7.53 -3.84 -19.12
N GLY A 39 6.53 -4.52 -19.68
CA GLY A 39 6.69 -5.73 -20.48
C GLY A 39 6.66 -7.05 -19.69
N TYR A 40 6.32 -7.03 -18.40
CA TYR A 40 6.27 -8.26 -17.60
C TYR A 40 5.08 -9.16 -17.96
N ARG A 41 5.26 -10.47 -17.76
CA ARG A 41 4.16 -11.42 -17.60
C ARG A 41 3.79 -11.49 -16.12
N LEU A 42 2.50 -11.53 -15.82
CA LEU A 42 2.00 -11.47 -14.46
C LEU A 42 1.27 -12.74 -14.08
N ARG A 43 1.54 -13.24 -12.87
CA ARG A 43 0.70 -14.24 -12.20
C ARG A 43 0.05 -13.63 -10.98
N LEU A 44 -1.28 -13.56 -10.97
CA LEU A 44 -2.04 -12.88 -9.92
C LEU A 44 -2.71 -13.90 -9.01
N LEU A 45 -2.42 -13.85 -7.72
CA LEU A 45 -3.20 -14.60 -6.74
C LEU A 45 -4.51 -13.84 -6.48
N VAL A 46 -5.63 -14.40 -6.92
CA VAL A 46 -6.96 -13.79 -6.79
C VAL A 46 -7.86 -14.63 -5.90
N ASN A 47 -8.59 -13.96 -5.01
CA ASN A 47 -9.57 -14.63 -4.16
C ASN A 47 -10.83 -14.97 -4.97
N ARG A 48 -11.58 -16.00 -4.54
CA ARG A 48 -12.79 -16.51 -5.20
C ARG A 48 -13.84 -15.43 -5.49
N THR A 49 -13.90 -14.39 -4.67
CA THR A 49 -14.88 -13.30 -4.77
C THR A 49 -14.50 -12.20 -5.75
N ASN A 50 -13.25 -12.18 -6.22
CA ASN A 50 -12.78 -11.15 -7.13
C ASN A 50 -12.88 -11.66 -8.58
N PRO A 51 -13.29 -10.82 -9.54
CA PRO A 51 -13.25 -11.21 -10.94
C PRO A 51 -11.82 -11.51 -11.35
N ASP A 52 -11.65 -12.46 -12.27
CA ASP A 52 -10.36 -12.67 -12.90
C ASP A 52 -9.97 -11.39 -13.65
N LEU A 53 -8.76 -10.90 -13.40
CA LEU A 53 -8.19 -9.82 -14.17
C LEU A 53 -7.71 -10.42 -15.50
N VAL A 54 -8.45 -10.16 -16.57
CA VAL A 54 -8.11 -10.65 -17.91
C VAL A 54 -7.32 -9.57 -18.64
N SER A 55 -6.12 -9.90 -19.10
CA SER A 55 -5.40 -9.03 -20.05
C SER A 55 -5.82 -9.37 -21.48
N PRO A 56 -6.20 -8.38 -22.31
CA PRO A 56 -6.39 -8.59 -23.74
C PRO A 56 -5.15 -9.18 -24.44
N THR A 57 -3.98 -9.00 -23.84
CA THR A 57 -2.69 -9.44 -24.39
C THR A 57 -2.27 -10.84 -23.94
N GLY A 58 -3.05 -11.54 -23.12
CA GLY A 58 -2.70 -12.87 -22.59
C GLY A 58 -1.48 -12.88 -21.64
N ARG A 59 -1.04 -11.70 -21.17
CA ARG A 59 0.10 -11.52 -20.26
C ARG A 59 -0.26 -11.62 -18.77
N ILE A 60 -1.52 -11.89 -18.44
CA ILE A 60 -1.98 -12.12 -17.08
C ILE A 60 -2.50 -13.55 -16.96
N GLU A 61 -1.94 -14.30 -16.02
CA GLU A 61 -2.44 -15.58 -15.53
C GLU A 61 -3.01 -15.37 -14.13
N THR A 62 -4.19 -15.92 -13.84
CA THR A 62 -4.75 -15.88 -12.48
C THR A 62 -4.64 -17.24 -11.80
N VAL A 63 -4.24 -17.24 -10.54
CA VAL A 63 -4.29 -18.41 -9.66
C VAL A 63 -5.32 -18.15 -8.58
N ARG A 64 -6.33 -19.02 -8.51
CA ARG A 64 -7.41 -18.87 -7.53
C ARG A 64 -6.95 -19.38 -6.18
N GLY A 65 -6.95 -18.49 -5.19
CA GLY A 65 -6.54 -18.85 -3.84
C GLY A 65 -6.48 -17.66 -2.89
N SER A 66 -5.93 -17.93 -1.71
CA SER A 66 -5.61 -16.90 -0.73
C SER A 66 -4.21 -17.17 -0.19
N ILE A 67 -3.64 -16.19 0.51
CA ILE A 67 -2.34 -16.37 1.18
C ILE A 67 -2.38 -17.43 2.30
N GLU A 68 -3.56 -17.95 2.64
CA GLU A 68 -3.72 -19.07 3.58
C GLU A 68 -3.64 -20.43 2.87
N ASN A 69 -3.78 -20.46 1.53
CA ASN A 69 -3.72 -21.66 0.71
C ASN A 69 -2.30 -21.84 0.15
N GLU A 70 -1.53 -22.70 0.81
CA GLU A 70 -0.13 -22.98 0.44
C GLU A 70 0.04 -23.57 -0.97
N PRO A 71 -0.75 -24.57 -1.43
CA PRO A 71 -0.72 -25.01 -2.82
C PRO A 71 -0.90 -23.87 -3.82
N ALA A 72 -1.89 -23.01 -3.60
CA ALA A 72 -2.14 -21.87 -4.49
C ALA A 72 -0.98 -20.85 -4.49
N LEU A 73 -0.28 -20.67 -3.36
CA LEU A 73 0.94 -19.85 -3.32
C LEU A 73 2.06 -20.47 -4.14
N LYS A 74 2.29 -21.79 -4.02
CA LYS A 74 3.32 -22.50 -4.80
C LYS A 74 3.04 -22.41 -6.30
N ASP A 75 1.80 -22.66 -6.72
CA ASP A 75 1.38 -22.53 -8.12
C ASP A 75 1.55 -21.08 -8.63
N CYS A 76 1.20 -20.10 -7.79
CA CYS A 76 1.36 -18.69 -8.11
C CYS A 76 2.83 -18.26 -8.23
N PHE A 77 3.77 -18.93 -7.56
CA PHE A 77 5.18 -18.53 -7.53
C PHE A 77 6.08 -19.36 -8.44
N ALA A 78 5.63 -20.54 -8.89
CA ALA A 78 6.42 -21.43 -9.74
C ALA A 78 6.96 -20.70 -10.99
N GLY A 79 8.28 -20.63 -11.13
CA GLY A 79 8.95 -19.98 -12.26
C GLY A 79 8.91 -18.43 -12.23
N CYS A 80 8.41 -17.81 -11.17
CA CYS A 80 8.44 -16.35 -11.00
C CYS A 80 9.77 -15.89 -10.42
N GLN A 81 10.33 -14.81 -10.96
CA GLN A 81 11.59 -14.24 -10.46
C GLN A 81 11.36 -13.31 -9.26
N VAL A 82 10.23 -12.60 -9.25
CA VAL A 82 9.89 -11.60 -8.23
C VAL A 82 8.46 -11.79 -7.75
N VAL A 83 8.26 -11.65 -6.44
CA VAL A 83 6.92 -11.63 -5.81
C VAL A 83 6.65 -10.23 -5.24
N TYR A 84 5.58 -9.60 -5.70
CA TYR A 84 5.02 -8.39 -5.10
C TYR A 84 3.95 -8.79 -4.08
N HIS A 85 4.22 -8.55 -2.80
CA HIS A 85 3.29 -8.84 -1.71
C HIS A 85 2.64 -7.55 -1.20
N LEU A 86 1.43 -7.30 -1.69
CA LEU A 86 0.62 -6.12 -1.35
C LEU A 86 -0.54 -6.47 -0.39
N VAL A 87 -0.65 -7.74 0.03
CA VAL A 87 -1.80 -8.16 0.83
C VAL A 87 -1.66 -7.56 2.23
N GLY A 88 -2.63 -6.73 2.58
CA GLY A 88 -2.71 -6.06 3.86
C GLY A 88 -4.15 -5.87 4.29
N LEU A 89 -4.31 -5.57 5.58
CA LEU A 89 -5.59 -5.28 6.21
C LEU A 89 -5.43 -4.00 7.02
N ILE A 90 -6.34 -3.03 6.87
CA ILE A 90 -6.30 -1.77 7.64
C ILE A 90 -7.26 -1.76 8.84
N ALA A 91 -8.24 -2.68 8.86
CA ALA A 91 -9.18 -2.85 9.96
C ALA A 91 -9.56 -4.33 10.09
N GLU A 92 -9.55 -4.84 11.32
CA GLU A 92 -9.92 -6.24 11.60
C GLU A 92 -11.42 -6.48 11.42
N THR A 93 -11.77 -7.68 10.97
CA THR A 93 -13.13 -8.22 10.98
C THR A 93 -13.16 -9.50 11.83
N ARG A 94 -14.34 -10.11 12.00
CA ARG A 94 -14.44 -11.39 12.73
C ARG A 94 -13.58 -12.51 12.13
N THR A 95 -13.35 -12.47 10.82
CA THR A 95 -12.66 -13.53 10.07
C THR A 95 -11.26 -13.14 9.60
N LYS A 96 -10.91 -11.85 9.60
CA LYS A 96 -9.62 -11.33 9.16
C LYS A 96 -9.01 -10.47 10.27
N THR A 97 -7.90 -10.95 10.82
CA THR A 97 -7.14 -10.24 11.87
C THR A 97 -5.78 -9.84 11.35
N PHE A 98 -5.15 -8.85 11.98
CA PHE A 98 -3.79 -8.45 11.65
C PHE A 98 -2.81 -9.63 11.84
N GLN A 99 -2.97 -10.40 12.91
CA GLN A 99 -2.12 -11.57 13.16
C GLN A 99 -2.25 -12.61 12.04
N LYS A 100 -3.47 -12.96 11.63
CA LYS A 100 -3.71 -14.02 10.64
C LYS A 100 -3.34 -13.57 9.22
N THR A 101 -3.77 -12.37 8.83
CA THR A 101 -3.65 -11.88 7.45
C THR A 101 -2.30 -11.20 7.19
N VAL A 102 -1.79 -10.40 8.13
CA VAL A 102 -0.56 -9.63 7.93
C VAL A 102 0.65 -10.46 8.36
N VAL A 103 0.69 -10.93 9.61
CA VAL A 103 1.87 -11.62 10.16
C VAL A 103 2.00 -13.03 9.58
N GLN A 104 1.10 -13.94 9.96
CA GLN A 104 1.12 -15.33 9.51
C GLN A 104 0.94 -15.46 7.99
N GLY A 105 0.17 -14.55 7.39
CA GLY A 105 0.03 -14.47 5.95
C GLY A 105 1.35 -14.20 5.24
N THR A 106 2.16 -13.26 5.76
CA THR A 106 3.48 -12.95 5.20
C THR A 106 4.47 -14.09 5.43
N GLU A 107 4.43 -14.74 6.59
CA GLU A 107 5.26 -15.93 6.87
C GLU A 107 5.02 -17.05 5.84
N ARG A 108 3.75 -17.34 5.50
CA ARG A 108 3.39 -18.31 4.46
C ARG A 108 3.88 -17.90 3.08
N VAL A 109 3.74 -16.62 2.72
CA VAL A 109 4.24 -16.08 1.45
C VAL A 109 5.75 -16.25 1.36
N VAL A 110 6.49 -15.88 2.40
CA VAL A 110 7.94 -16.05 2.48
C VAL A 110 8.33 -17.52 2.34
N ALA A 111 7.66 -18.43 3.06
CA ALA A 111 7.94 -19.86 2.99
C ALA A 111 7.71 -20.42 1.58
N ALA A 112 6.60 -20.06 0.93
CA ALA A 112 6.30 -20.49 -0.44
C ALA A 112 7.28 -19.91 -1.46
N ALA A 113 7.68 -18.63 -1.31
CA ALA A 113 8.66 -17.99 -2.18
C ALA A 113 10.02 -18.70 -2.10
N ARG A 114 10.46 -19.05 -0.88
CA ARG A 114 11.69 -19.85 -0.68
C ARG A 114 11.59 -21.23 -1.31
N ALA A 115 10.47 -21.92 -1.10
CA ALA A 115 10.26 -23.28 -1.61
C ALA A 115 10.22 -23.35 -3.15
N THR A 116 9.87 -22.24 -3.81
CA THR A 116 9.74 -22.16 -5.28
C THR A 116 10.92 -21.48 -5.95
N GLY A 117 11.93 -21.04 -5.19
CA GLY A 117 13.14 -20.42 -5.72
C GLY A 117 12.95 -18.99 -6.25
N VAL A 118 11.95 -18.25 -5.76
CA VAL A 118 11.76 -16.83 -6.07
C VAL A 118 13.02 -16.06 -5.66
N GLY A 119 13.55 -15.22 -6.56
CA GLY A 119 14.78 -14.47 -6.32
C GLY A 119 14.60 -13.28 -5.38
N LYS A 120 13.44 -12.59 -5.45
CA LYS A 120 13.20 -11.35 -4.70
C LYS A 120 11.76 -11.17 -4.24
N ILE A 121 11.57 -10.65 -3.03
CA ILE A 121 10.26 -10.21 -2.51
C ILE A 121 10.21 -8.68 -2.43
N ILE A 122 9.25 -8.07 -3.11
CA ILE A 122 8.90 -6.66 -2.92
C ILE A 122 7.67 -6.59 -2.01
N TYR A 123 7.87 -6.08 -0.80
CA TYR A 123 6.84 -6.03 0.24
C TYR A 123 6.32 -4.60 0.43
N LEU A 124 5.01 -4.43 0.33
CA LEU A 124 4.37 -3.17 0.67
C LEU A 124 4.04 -3.15 2.16
N SER A 125 4.80 -2.38 2.93
CA SER A 125 4.57 -2.11 4.35
C SER A 125 3.72 -0.85 4.57
N ALA A 126 3.96 -0.10 5.65
CA ALA A 126 3.33 1.18 5.95
C ALA A 126 4.30 2.08 6.73
N LEU A 127 4.26 3.38 6.46
CA LEU A 127 5.00 4.37 7.23
C LEU A 127 4.52 4.39 8.68
N GLY A 128 5.46 4.32 9.62
CA GLY A 128 5.19 4.15 11.04
C GLY A 128 5.26 2.70 11.54
N ALA A 129 5.53 1.71 10.69
CA ALA A 129 5.78 0.33 11.14
C ALA A 129 6.96 0.27 12.14
N GLY A 130 6.69 -0.21 13.35
CA GLY A 130 7.69 -0.38 14.42
C GLY A 130 7.17 -1.23 15.58
N PRO A 131 8.06 -1.69 16.49
CA PRO A 131 7.72 -2.60 17.58
C PRO A 131 6.85 -1.95 18.67
N ASP A 132 7.12 -0.69 19.01
CA ASP A 132 6.50 0.02 20.15
C ASP A 132 5.46 1.07 19.71
N GLN A 133 4.74 0.77 18.64
CA GLN A 133 3.73 1.67 18.09
C GLN A 133 2.40 1.52 18.82
N PRO A 134 1.62 2.60 19.10
CA PRO A 134 0.27 2.47 19.68
C PRO A 134 -0.69 1.68 18.78
N SER A 135 -0.56 1.84 17.46
CA SER A 135 -1.37 1.14 16.46
C SER A 135 -0.99 -0.34 16.36
N ARG A 136 -2.01 -1.21 16.45
CA ARG A 136 -1.86 -2.66 16.22
C ARG A 136 -1.53 -2.94 14.76
N TYR A 137 -2.04 -2.13 13.84
CA TYR A 137 -1.69 -2.22 12.43
C TYR A 137 -0.17 -2.04 12.23
N TYR A 138 0.42 -0.96 12.75
CA TYR A 138 1.86 -0.71 12.60
C TYR A 138 2.74 -1.81 13.21
N ARG A 139 2.40 -2.32 14.40
CA ARG A 139 3.11 -3.47 15.00
C ARG A 139 3.03 -4.71 14.12
N SER A 140 1.86 -4.98 13.52
CA SER A 140 1.68 -6.14 12.64
C SER A 140 2.47 -6.02 11.34
N LYS A 141 2.56 -4.81 10.75
CA LYS A 141 3.36 -4.54 9.56
C LYS A 141 4.84 -4.72 9.85
N PHE A 142 5.32 -4.25 11.01
CA PHE A 142 6.70 -4.46 11.44
C PHE A 142 7.04 -5.95 11.66
N ALA A 143 6.14 -6.71 12.28
CA ALA A 143 6.32 -8.16 12.42
C ALA A 143 6.41 -8.88 11.06
N ALA A 144 5.61 -8.46 10.08
CA ALA A 144 5.69 -8.98 8.72
C ALA A 144 6.98 -8.56 7.99
N GLU A 145 7.43 -7.31 8.15
CA GLU A 145 8.75 -6.88 7.63
C GLU A 145 9.88 -7.74 8.19
N ARG A 146 9.86 -8.02 9.49
CA ARG A 146 10.83 -8.92 10.14
C ARG A 146 10.85 -10.31 9.51
N ALA A 147 9.69 -10.86 9.15
CA ALA A 147 9.60 -12.15 8.46
C ALA A 147 10.21 -12.08 7.04
N VAL A 148 9.99 -10.99 6.30
CA VAL A 148 10.63 -10.77 4.99
C VAL A 148 12.15 -10.61 5.13
N MET A 149 12.62 -9.76 6.03
CA MET A 149 14.04 -9.51 6.25
C MET A 149 14.80 -10.75 6.72
N ALA A 150 14.18 -11.59 7.55
CA ALA A 150 14.77 -12.83 8.06
C ALA A 150 14.64 -14.03 7.10
N SER A 151 14.04 -13.84 5.92
CA SER A 151 13.74 -14.93 4.99
C SER A 151 14.98 -15.56 4.33
N GLY A 152 16.07 -14.79 4.22
CA GLY A 152 17.23 -15.15 3.40
C GLY A 152 17.01 -14.96 1.90
N LEU A 153 15.85 -14.44 1.47
CA LEU A 153 15.62 -13.97 0.10
C LEU A 153 16.10 -12.54 -0.05
N ASP A 154 16.42 -12.12 -1.29
CA ASP A 154 16.53 -10.69 -1.57
C ASP A 154 15.16 -10.02 -1.37
N TYR A 155 15.17 -8.78 -0.89
CA TYR A 155 13.95 -8.04 -0.63
C TYR A 155 14.07 -6.55 -0.86
N THR A 156 12.92 -5.93 -1.12
CA THR A 156 12.74 -4.47 -1.04
C THR A 156 11.45 -4.19 -0.30
N ILE A 157 11.50 -3.35 0.74
CA ILE A 157 10.32 -2.98 1.53
C ILE A 157 9.97 -1.53 1.24
N PHE A 158 8.71 -1.26 0.94
CA PHE A 158 8.18 0.09 0.78
C PHE A 158 7.26 0.44 1.95
N ARG A 159 7.54 1.54 2.65
CA ARG A 159 6.73 2.11 3.73
C ARG A 159 6.08 3.40 3.22
N PRO A 160 4.98 3.33 2.45
CA PRO A 160 4.30 4.52 2.00
C PRO A 160 3.60 5.23 3.17
N SER A 161 3.50 6.55 3.07
CA SER A 161 2.53 7.36 3.80
C SER A 161 1.10 7.04 3.30
N ILE A 162 0.16 7.96 3.50
CA ILE A 162 -1.22 7.84 3.02
C ILE A 162 -1.21 7.81 1.48
N VAL A 163 -1.55 6.67 0.91
CA VAL A 163 -1.70 6.51 -0.54
C VAL A 163 -3.09 6.99 -0.97
N PHE A 164 -3.14 7.90 -1.93
CA PHE A 164 -4.40 8.46 -2.45
C PHE A 164 -4.54 8.30 -3.98
N GLY A 165 -5.79 8.35 -4.45
CA GLY A 165 -6.14 8.11 -5.85
C GLY A 165 -7.66 7.97 -6.07
N PRO A 166 -8.12 7.67 -7.28
CA PRO A 166 -9.56 7.62 -7.59
C PRO A 166 -10.36 6.65 -6.70
N GLU A 167 -9.75 5.55 -6.26
CA GLU A 167 -10.39 4.49 -5.47
C GLU A 167 -9.94 4.47 -3.99
N ASP A 168 -9.13 5.45 -3.57
CA ASP A 168 -8.68 5.52 -2.18
C ASP A 168 -9.86 5.76 -1.24
N LYS A 169 -9.76 5.29 0.01
CA LYS A 169 -10.86 5.43 0.97
C LYS A 169 -10.77 6.69 1.83
N PHE A 170 -9.58 7.25 2.02
CA PHE A 170 -9.36 8.32 2.99
C PHE A 170 -9.73 9.68 2.40
N ILE A 171 -9.06 10.09 1.31
CA ILE A 171 -9.29 11.37 0.66
C ILE A 171 -10.68 11.39 0.01
N ASN A 172 -11.16 10.29 -0.58
CA ASN A 172 -12.53 10.25 -1.12
C ASN A 172 -13.60 10.31 -0.03
N MET A 173 -13.34 9.79 1.18
CA MET A 173 -14.24 9.96 2.31
C MET A 173 -14.32 11.43 2.75
N LEU A 174 -13.17 12.11 2.88
CA LEU A 174 -13.13 13.54 3.17
C LEU A 174 -13.84 14.37 2.10
N ALA A 175 -13.56 14.09 0.81
CA ALA A 175 -14.22 14.73 -0.31
C ALA A 175 -15.74 14.47 -0.29
N GLY A 176 -16.17 13.26 0.04
CA GLY A 176 -17.58 12.90 0.22
C GLY A 176 -18.26 13.68 1.35
N MET A 177 -17.58 13.90 2.46
CA MET A 177 -18.07 14.74 3.55
C MET A 177 -18.17 16.21 3.12
N ILE A 178 -17.16 16.75 2.44
CA ILE A 178 -17.15 18.13 1.93
C ILE A 178 -18.27 18.37 0.91
N ARG A 179 -18.59 17.38 0.08
CA ARG A 179 -19.71 17.48 -0.87
C ARG A 179 -21.06 17.60 -0.14
N ARG A 180 -21.30 16.75 0.87
CA ARG A 180 -22.64 16.56 1.46
C ARG A 180 -22.93 17.39 2.71
N SER A 181 -21.94 17.56 3.59
CA SER A 181 -22.11 18.23 4.88
C SER A 181 -21.68 19.70 4.82
N PRO A 182 -22.41 20.65 5.44
CA PRO A 182 -21.96 22.03 5.59
C PRO A 182 -20.81 22.18 6.60
N VAL A 183 -20.66 21.21 7.51
CA VAL A 183 -19.68 21.21 8.61
C VAL A 183 -18.80 19.96 8.53
N ILE A 184 -17.49 20.15 8.67
CA ILE A 184 -16.49 19.08 8.63
C ILE A 184 -15.86 18.93 10.02
N PRO A 185 -16.02 17.76 10.68
CA PRO A 185 -15.37 17.52 11.95
C PRO A 185 -13.86 17.32 11.76
N VAL A 186 -13.08 17.95 12.62
CA VAL A 186 -11.62 17.82 12.72
C VAL A 186 -11.31 17.21 14.07
N ILE A 187 -10.68 16.04 14.09
CA ILE A 187 -10.30 15.40 15.35
C ILE A 187 -9.08 16.13 15.93
N GLY A 188 -9.15 16.53 17.19
CA GLY A 188 -8.08 17.29 17.85
C GLY A 188 -7.89 18.67 17.23
N ASP A 189 -6.64 19.13 17.17
CA ASP A 189 -6.27 20.43 16.60
C ASP A 189 -6.10 20.41 15.07
N GLY A 190 -6.11 19.22 14.44
CA GLY A 190 -5.91 19.05 13.01
C GLY A 190 -4.51 19.40 12.50
N ARG A 191 -3.53 19.58 13.40
CA ARG A 191 -2.16 20.00 13.06
C ARG A 191 -1.19 18.84 12.84
N TYR A 192 -1.64 17.59 13.08
CA TYR A 192 -0.86 16.41 12.72
C TYR A 192 -0.55 16.41 11.22
N ARG A 193 0.69 16.07 10.90
CA ARG A 193 1.24 16.14 9.54
C ARG A 193 1.14 14.79 8.86
N LEU A 194 0.73 14.82 7.60
CA LEU A 194 0.61 13.68 6.70
C LEU A 194 1.32 14.06 5.40
N GLN A 195 1.86 13.08 4.69
CA GLN A 195 2.59 13.33 3.44
C GLN A 195 2.00 12.46 2.33
N PRO A 196 0.79 12.77 1.84
CA PRO A 196 0.04 11.87 0.96
C PRO A 196 0.77 11.61 -0.35
N VAL A 197 0.91 10.34 -0.75
CA VAL A 197 1.57 9.92 -2.00
C VAL A 197 0.53 9.46 -3.02
N TYR A 198 0.68 9.87 -4.28
CA TYR A 198 -0.23 9.44 -5.33
C TYR A 198 0.02 7.99 -5.72
N VAL A 199 -1.04 7.23 -5.90
CA VAL A 199 -0.96 5.78 -6.12
C VAL A 199 -0.15 5.38 -7.36
N GLU A 200 -0.27 6.11 -8.47
CA GLU A 200 0.50 5.80 -9.68
C GLU A 200 1.99 6.04 -9.49
N GLU A 201 2.34 7.13 -8.79
CA GLU A 201 3.72 7.48 -8.50
C GLU A 201 4.36 6.38 -7.63
N LEU A 202 3.69 5.97 -6.55
CA LEU A 202 4.13 4.83 -5.73
C LEU A 202 4.30 3.56 -6.57
N CYS A 203 3.32 3.23 -7.42
CA CYS A 203 3.36 2.02 -8.25
C CYS A 203 4.49 2.04 -9.28
N THR A 204 4.79 3.20 -9.87
CA THR A 204 5.93 3.35 -10.78
C THR A 204 7.25 3.04 -10.08
N VAL A 205 7.45 3.56 -8.85
CA VAL A 205 8.65 3.28 -8.04
C VAL A 205 8.76 1.80 -7.72
N MET A 206 7.66 1.21 -7.24
CA MET A 206 7.62 -0.21 -6.90
C MET A 206 7.92 -1.09 -8.10
N ALA A 207 7.37 -0.78 -9.28
CA ALA A 207 7.59 -1.56 -10.49
C ALA A 207 9.06 -1.52 -10.96
N ARG A 208 9.77 -0.40 -10.75
CA ARG A 208 11.20 -0.28 -11.05
C ARG A 208 12.08 -1.14 -10.12
N ALA A 209 11.70 -1.29 -8.86
CA ALA A 209 12.50 -2.01 -7.87
C ALA A 209 12.76 -3.50 -8.20
N ALA A 210 11.98 -4.10 -9.11
CA ALA A 210 12.27 -5.45 -9.60
C ALA A 210 13.56 -5.55 -10.44
N ARG A 211 13.97 -4.48 -11.12
CA ARG A 211 15.17 -4.47 -12.00
C ARG A 211 16.38 -3.84 -11.37
N GLU A 212 16.20 -3.02 -10.34
CA GLU A 212 17.24 -2.19 -9.76
C GLU A 212 18.00 -2.92 -8.64
N PRO A 213 19.26 -3.33 -8.84
CA PRO A 213 20.03 -4.05 -7.82
C PRO A 213 20.32 -3.20 -6.58
N VAL A 214 20.33 -1.87 -6.72
CA VAL A 214 20.52 -0.93 -5.61
C VAL A 214 19.45 -1.07 -4.53
N THR A 215 18.28 -1.62 -4.89
CA THR A 215 17.13 -1.78 -4.00
C THR A 215 17.16 -3.06 -3.16
N SER A 216 18.14 -3.94 -3.39
CA SER A 216 18.30 -5.20 -2.68
C SER A 216 18.65 -4.99 -1.20
N GLY A 217 17.90 -5.64 -0.31
CA GLY A 217 18.02 -5.51 1.14
C GLY A 217 17.61 -4.13 1.69
N ARG A 218 16.91 -3.30 0.91
CA ARG A 218 16.56 -1.93 1.31
C ARG A 218 15.12 -1.80 1.80
N THR A 219 14.93 -0.82 2.68
CA THR A 219 13.60 -0.33 3.11
C THR A 219 13.50 1.15 2.77
N TYR A 220 12.47 1.52 2.00
CA TYR A 220 12.23 2.89 1.57
C TYR A 220 10.97 3.44 2.23
N GLU A 221 11.08 4.62 2.83
CA GLU A 221 9.94 5.42 3.24
C GLU A 221 9.54 6.33 2.09
N ILE A 222 8.25 6.29 1.71
CA ILE A 222 7.75 7.01 0.53
C ILE A 222 6.59 7.92 0.95
N GLY A 223 6.78 9.23 0.81
CA GLY A 223 5.76 10.24 0.99
C GLY A 223 5.41 10.92 -0.34
N GLY A 224 4.43 11.81 -0.30
CA GLY A 224 4.27 12.84 -1.32
C GLY A 224 5.37 13.91 -1.26
N PRO A 225 5.33 14.89 -2.18
CA PRO A 225 6.37 15.91 -2.30
C PRO A 225 6.40 16.90 -1.12
N GLU A 226 5.31 17.04 -0.39
CA GLU A 226 5.21 18.01 0.71
C GLU A 226 4.48 17.43 1.94
N PRO A 227 5.00 17.65 3.16
CA PRO A 227 4.29 17.34 4.38
C PRO A 227 3.19 18.38 4.61
N LEU A 228 1.95 17.94 4.72
CA LEU A 228 0.77 18.77 4.90
C LEU A 228 0.09 18.47 6.24
N THR A 229 -0.38 19.50 6.92
CA THR A 229 -1.31 19.31 8.04
C THR A 229 -2.66 18.79 7.53
N TYR A 230 -3.40 18.09 8.38
CA TYR A 230 -4.75 17.65 8.05
C TYR A 230 -5.68 18.80 7.66
N LEU A 231 -5.56 19.97 8.32
CA LEU A 231 -6.28 21.18 7.92
C LEU A 231 -5.93 21.63 6.50
N GLN A 232 -4.64 21.65 6.14
CA GLN A 232 -4.22 21.99 4.78
C GLN A 232 -4.77 20.99 3.75
N ILE A 233 -4.80 19.69 4.06
CA ILE A 233 -5.41 18.67 3.19
C ILE A 233 -6.90 18.97 2.99
N LEU A 234 -7.65 19.25 4.06
CA LEU A 234 -9.06 19.62 3.96
C LEU A 234 -9.26 20.88 3.10
N ASP A 235 -8.42 21.89 3.27
CA ASP A 235 -8.51 23.14 2.52
C ASP A 235 -8.17 22.95 1.03
N ILE A 236 -7.19 22.11 0.71
CA ILE A 236 -6.91 21.69 -0.67
C ILE A 236 -8.15 21.02 -1.28
N ILE A 237 -8.76 20.05 -0.59
CA ILE A 237 -9.94 19.34 -1.11
C ILE A 237 -11.12 20.31 -1.30
N LYS A 238 -11.37 21.22 -0.35
CA LYS A 238 -12.40 22.28 -0.47
C LYS A 238 -12.18 23.17 -1.70
N ARG A 239 -10.92 23.58 -1.96
CA ARG A 239 -10.54 24.38 -3.13
C ARG A 239 -10.76 23.63 -4.44
N VAL A 240 -10.34 22.37 -4.51
CA VAL A 240 -10.54 21.53 -5.71
C VAL A 240 -12.02 21.30 -6.01
N LEU A 241 -12.84 21.08 -4.97
CA LEU A 241 -14.28 20.87 -5.11
C LEU A 241 -15.09 22.17 -5.24
N ASN A 242 -14.45 23.33 -5.14
CA ASN A 242 -15.09 24.65 -5.10
C ASN A 242 -16.23 24.73 -4.05
N LYS A 243 -15.98 24.24 -2.82
CA LYS A 243 -16.95 24.26 -1.71
C LYS A 243 -16.40 25.00 -0.50
N LYS A 244 -17.20 25.92 0.04
CA LYS A 244 -16.94 26.56 1.35
C LYS A 244 -17.60 25.74 2.44
N ARG A 245 -16.81 25.20 3.38
CA ARG A 245 -17.26 24.37 4.50
C ARG A 245 -16.60 24.78 5.80
N MET A 246 -17.39 24.89 6.87
CA MET A 246 -16.90 25.21 8.20
C MET A 246 -16.22 23.98 8.80
N THR A 247 -15.06 24.17 9.42
CA THR A 247 -14.35 23.12 10.17
C THR A 247 -14.61 23.28 11.66
N VAL A 248 -15.04 22.21 12.33
CA VAL A 248 -15.30 22.20 13.77
C VAL A 248 -14.39 21.18 14.43
N HIS A 249 -13.67 21.63 15.45
CA HIS A 249 -12.74 20.78 16.21
C HIS A 249 -13.51 19.91 17.21
N VAL A 250 -13.22 18.62 17.18
CA VAL A 250 -13.79 17.61 18.07
C VAL A 250 -12.67 17.10 18.97
N PRO A 251 -12.79 17.21 20.31
CA PRO A 251 -11.79 16.69 21.24
C PRO A 251 -11.50 15.19 20.99
N VAL A 252 -10.22 14.80 21.11
CA VAL A 252 -9.77 13.43 20.79
C VAL A 252 -10.50 12.37 21.63
N TRP A 253 -10.81 12.66 22.90
CA TRP A 253 -11.53 11.75 23.77
C TRP A 253 -12.96 11.47 23.26
N MET A 254 -13.65 12.49 22.75
CA MET A 254 -15.00 12.38 22.21
C MET A 254 -15.00 11.55 20.93
N ALA A 255 -14.01 11.79 20.05
CA ALA A 255 -13.80 10.98 18.85
C ALA A 255 -13.53 9.50 19.20
N ARG A 256 -12.71 9.23 20.22
CA ARG A 256 -12.41 7.85 20.69
C ARG A 256 -13.64 7.15 21.27
N MET A 257 -14.53 7.87 21.96
CA MET A 257 -15.79 7.33 22.45
C MET A 257 -16.74 7.02 21.29
N GLY A 258 -16.91 7.95 20.36
CA GLY A 258 -17.72 7.75 19.15
C GLY A 258 -17.25 6.54 18.34
N ALA A 259 -15.94 6.41 18.10
CA ALA A 259 -15.37 5.26 17.40
C ALA A 259 -15.63 3.93 18.14
N ARG A 260 -15.56 3.90 19.48
CA ARG A 260 -15.88 2.68 20.27
C ARG A 260 -17.32 2.23 20.04
N VAL A 261 -18.26 3.17 20.09
CA VAL A 261 -19.67 2.88 19.85
C VAL A 261 -19.87 2.42 18.41
N LEU A 262 -19.28 3.12 17.44
CA LEU A 262 -19.41 2.79 16.04
C LEU A 262 -18.82 1.41 15.69
N GLU A 263 -17.67 1.03 16.26
CA GLU A 263 -17.07 -0.30 16.09
C GLU A 263 -17.92 -1.45 16.66
N LEU A 264 -18.75 -1.17 17.67
CA LEU A 264 -19.67 -2.14 18.26
C LEU A 264 -20.88 -2.38 17.35
N PHE A 265 -21.39 -1.33 16.69
CA PHE A 265 -22.63 -1.38 15.91
C PHE A 265 -22.41 -1.51 14.39
N LEU A 266 -21.30 -1.02 13.83
CA LEU A 266 -20.99 -1.04 12.40
C LEU A 266 -19.67 -1.78 12.13
N LYS A 267 -19.74 -2.86 11.36
CA LYS A 267 -18.56 -3.58 10.86
C LYS A 267 -18.63 -3.71 9.34
N PRO A 268 -17.77 -3.01 8.57
CA PRO A 268 -16.65 -2.16 9.01
C PRO A 268 -17.09 -0.73 9.38
N ALA A 269 -16.58 -0.21 10.49
CA ALA A 269 -16.75 1.19 10.88
C ALA A 269 -15.92 2.11 9.96
N PRO A 270 -16.42 3.31 9.61
CA PRO A 270 -15.68 4.29 8.81
C PRO A 270 -14.46 4.89 9.52
N LEU A 271 -14.44 4.87 10.86
CA LEU A 271 -13.33 5.34 11.67
C LEU A 271 -13.11 4.41 12.86
N THR A 272 -11.95 3.76 12.93
CA THR A 272 -11.56 2.87 14.04
C THR A 272 -10.64 3.59 15.03
N ARG A 273 -10.53 3.04 16.25
CA ARG A 273 -9.57 3.50 17.26
C ARG A 273 -8.14 3.45 16.77
N ASP A 274 -7.82 2.43 15.97
CA ASP A 274 -6.49 2.28 15.37
C ASP A 274 -6.22 3.39 14.35
N GLN A 275 -7.20 3.71 13.50
CA GLN A 275 -7.09 4.82 12.55
C GLN A 275 -6.94 6.17 13.23
N ILE A 276 -7.62 6.41 14.36
CA ILE A 276 -7.41 7.64 15.15
C ILE A 276 -5.99 7.69 15.71
N ALA A 277 -5.45 6.56 16.20
CA ALA A 277 -4.08 6.51 16.69
C ALA A 277 -3.06 6.74 15.58
N MET A 278 -3.25 6.15 14.40
CA MET A 278 -2.42 6.38 13.22
C MET A 278 -2.45 7.86 12.78
N LEU A 279 -3.65 8.44 12.73
CA LEU A 279 -3.84 9.83 12.33
C LEU A 279 -3.14 10.80 13.29
N ALA A 280 -3.26 10.55 14.60
CA ALA A 280 -2.62 11.35 15.63
C ALA A 280 -1.09 11.21 15.66
N ALA A 281 -0.54 10.05 15.27
CA ALA A 281 0.89 9.81 15.21
C ALA A 281 1.59 10.59 14.08
N GLY A 282 0.83 11.01 13.06
CA GLY A 282 1.40 11.63 11.85
C GLY A 282 2.04 10.61 10.91
N SER A 283 2.29 11.03 9.67
CA SER A 283 2.81 10.16 8.61
C SER A 283 3.64 10.97 7.62
N THR A 284 4.79 11.46 8.09
CA THR A 284 5.80 12.17 7.30
C THR A 284 7.12 11.43 7.36
N CYS A 285 7.89 11.42 6.27
CA CYS A 285 9.17 10.73 6.19
C CYS A 285 10.23 11.59 5.49
N ASP A 286 11.48 11.28 5.79
CA ASP A 286 12.60 11.70 4.94
C ASP A 286 12.76 10.67 3.82
N GLN A 287 12.41 11.08 2.61
CA GLN A 287 12.46 10.22 1.42
C GLN A 287 13.67 10.51 0.53
N THR A 288 14.69 11.23 1.03
CA THR A 288 15.87 11.64 0.26
C THR A 288 16.57 10.46 -0.44
N ILE A 289 16.62 9.29 0.21
CA ILE A 289 17.22 8.08 -0.38
C ILE A 289 16.40 7.61 -1.58
N ALA A 290 15.08 7.53 -1.41
CA ALA A 290 14.19 7.11 -2.49
C ALA A 290 14.21 8.11 -3.66
N GLU A 291 14.25 9.41 -3.38
CA GLU A 291 14.36 10.46 -4.39
C GLU A 291 15.63 10.33 -5.24
N ARG A 292 16.77 10.06 -4.59
CA ARG A 292 18.05 9.88 -5.28
C ARG A 292 18.10 8.61 -6.12
N GLU A 293 17.60 7.50 -5.59
CA GLU A 293 17.76 6.19 -6.23
C GLU A 293 16.71 5.94 -7.34
N PHE A 294 15.55 6.59 -7.27
CA PHE A 294 14.47 6.40 -8.25
C PHE A 294 14.18 7.62 -9.13
N ASP A 295 14.94 8.72 -8.97
CA ASP A 295 14.72 10.03 -9.61
C ASP A 295 13.26 10.49 -9.46
N LEU A 296 12.80 10.55 -8.21
CA LEU A 296 11.40 10.82 -7.90
C LEU A 296 11.07 12.30 -8.08
N ARG A 297 10.06 12.56 -8.91
CA ARG A 297 9.42 13.88 -9.03
C ARG A 297 7.91 13.72 -8.87
N PHE A 298 7.46 13.77 -7.63
CA PHE A 298 6.03 13.66 -7.32
C PHE A 298 5.32 15.00 -7.47
N LEU A 299 4.10 14.95 -7.99
CA LEU A 299 3.27 16.14 -8.14
C LEU A 299 2.55 16.48 -6.84
N PRO A 300 2.34 17.77 -6.53
CA PRO A 300 1.59 18.18 -5.35
C PRO A 300 0.18 17.60 -5.30
N LEU A 301 -0.33 17.40 -4.07
CA LEU A 301 -1.64 16.83 -3.80
C LEU A 301 -2.74 17.54 -4.60
N GLU A 302 -2.75 18.87 -4.60
CA GLU A 302 -3.77 19.67 -5.30
C GLU A 302 -3.81 19.37 -6.81
N GLN A 303 -2.65 19.23 -7.45
CA GLN A 303 -2.57 18.96 -8.88
C GLN A 303 -3.10 17.58 -9.22
N GLN A 304 -2.77 16.56 -8.41
CA GLN A 304 -3.29 15.21 -8.61
C GLN A 304 -4.80 15.16 -8.38
N LEU A 305 -5.32 15.82 -7.34
CA LEU A 305 -6.76 15.89 -7.08
C LEU A 305 -7.52 16.57 -8.22
N ARG A 306 -6.98 17.64 -8.82
CA ARG A 306 -7.64 18.29 -9.96
C ARG A 306 -7.81 17.36 -11.16
N LYS A 307 -6.86 16.45 -11.41
CA LYS A 307 -6.93 15.51 -12.54
C LYS A 307 -8.13 14.57 -12.46
N TYR A 308 -8.44 14.03 -11.28
CA TYR A 308 -9.48 13.00 -11.15
C TYR A 308 -10.74 13.44 -10.37
N MET A 309 -10.68 14.53 -9.60
CA MET A 309 -11.83 15.10 -8.91
C MET A 309 -12.39 16.36 -9.56
N GLY A 310 -11.60 17.06 -10.39
CA GLY A 310 -12.00 18.32 -11.03
C GLY A 310 -12.88 18.15 -12.27
N THR A 311 -13.01 16.92 -12.78
CA THR A 311 -13.77 16.56 -13.99
C THR A 311 -15.21 16.10 -13.70
N ARG A 312 -15.75 16.37 -12.50
CA ARG A 312 -17.12 16.03 -12.12
C ARG A 312 -17.88 17.19 -11.50
#